data_AF-A0A2D6CVF6-F1
#
_entry.id   AF-A0A2D6CVF6-F1
#
_cell.length_a   1.000
_cell.length_b   1.000
_cell.length_c   1.000
_cell.angle_alpha   90.00
_cell.angle_beta   90.00
_cell.angle_gamma   90.00
#
_symmetry.space_group_name_H-M   'P 1'
#
loop_
_entity.id
_entity.type
_entity.pdbx_description
1 polymer ?
#
loop_
_entity_poly.entity_id
_entity_poly.type
_entity_poly.pdbx_seq_one_letter_code
_entity_poly.pdbx_strand_id
1 'polypeptide(L)'
;MANMISAAALFHRGDLRPAEGEVVVGLTPEREIELLRREGRAWNMVHAGTLGVDNDATIRHRVAIRAGVDGENAGHDDTPAAAEGSLQSDTGGFTWDAATEGRERVVIDTPRTKAVIGFTDGDVFELGAVTIRPGATRQGWSTITVTLMEGEQFGGAGRVLIAATGDVENTSMGWKDATRTSVGRNWGEAPSLVEAAPASVAVAVDSERVSAWALDERGQRAEELQVASDDGRALLQLGPPYRTLWYEVEIR
;
A
#
# COMPACT_ATOMS: atom_id res chain seq x y z
N MET A 1 -12.28 -2.34 5.46
CA MET A 1 -12.39 -1.11 4.64
C MET A 1 -11.55 0.05 5.14
N ALA A 2 -10.87 -0.05 6.29
CA ALA A 2 -10.13 1.07 6.89
C ALA A 2 -9.16 1.79 5.96
N ASN A 3 -8.46 1.03 5.11
CA ASN A 3 -7.42 1.54 4.23
C ASN A 3 -7.94 2.10 2.89
N MET A 4 -9.25 2.00 2.60
CA MET A 4 -9.82 2.40 1.30
C MET A 4 -9.75 3.91 1.06
N ILE A 5 -9.75 4.74 2.11
CA ILE A 5 -9.67 6.20 1.97
C ILE A 5 -8.30 6.60 1.39
N SER A 6 -7.22 6.01 1.92
CA SER A 6 -5.86 6.21 1.40
C SER A 6 -5.73 5.66 -0.02
N ALA A 7 -6.29 4.48 -0.32
CA ALA A 7 -6.32 3.93 -1.68
C ALA A 7 -7.07 4.85 -2.67
N ALA A 8 -8.19 5.42 -2.24
CA ALA A 8 -8.96 6.38 -3.04
C ALA A 8 -8.17 7.67 -3.30
N ALA A 9 -7.42 8.18 -2.31
CA ALA A 9 -6.53 9.33 -2.51
C ALA A 9 -5.41 9.00 -3.51
N LEU A 10 -4.75 7.84 -3.36
CA LEU A 10 -3.73 7.37 -4.28
C LEU A 10 -4.24 7.30 -5.73
N PHE A 11 -5.42 6.71 -5.92
CA PHE A 11 -5.97 6.45 -7.26
C PHE A 11 -6.73 7.64 -7.86
N HIS A 12 -7.73 8.18 -7.16
CA HIS A 12 -8.62 9.20 -7.72
C HIS A 12 -8.04 10.61 -7.68
N ARG A 13 -7.28 10.95 -6.62
CA ARG A 13 -6.59 12.25 -6.54
C ARG A 13 -5.24 12.23 -7.26
N GLY A 14 -4.71 11.04 -7.55
CA GLY A 14 -3.44 10.86 -8.25
C GLY A 14 -2.24 11.17 -7.37
N ASP A 15 -2.33 10.95 -6.05
CA ASP A 15 -1.19 11.15 -5.15
C ASP A 15 0.00 10.27 -5.58
N LEU A 16 -0.29 9.05 -6.03
CA LEU A 16 0.68 8.23 -6.73
C LEU A 16 0.54 8.47 -8.23
N ARG A 17 1.56 9.10 -8.81
CA ARG A 17 1.60 9.37 -10.25
C ARG A 17 1.75 8.07 -11.03
N PRO A 18 1.05 7.91 -12.18
CA PRO A 18 1.33 6.83 -13.11
C PRO A 18 2.81 6.81 -13.51
N ALA A 19 3.34 5.63 -13.79
CA ALA A 19 4.72 5.50 -14.27
C ALA A 19 4.95 6.27 -15.58
N GLU A 20 6.13 6.85 -15.73
CA GLU A 20 6.49 7.69 -16.88
C GLU A 20 6.72 6.82 -18.12
N GLY A 21 7.50 5.74 -17.97
CA GLY A 21 7.76 4.74 -19.00
C GLY A 21 6.54 3.91 -19.35
N GLU A 22 6.53 3.40 -20.58
CA GLU A 22 5.47 2.55 -21.10
C GLU A 22 6.07 1.38 -21.88
N VAL A 23 5.63 0.16 -21.57
CA VAL A 23 5.93 -1.07 -22.30
C VAL A 23 4.68 -1.45 -23.07
N VAL A 24 4.75 -1.42 -24.40
CA VAL A 24 3.63 -1.78 -25.29
C VAL A 24 3.97 -3.05 -26.04
N VAL A 25 3.20 -4.11 -25.83
CA VAL A 25 3.36 -5.36 -26.58
C VAL A 25 2.21 -5.58 -27.56
N GLY A 26 2.54 -6.13 -28.72
CA GLY A 26 1.58 -6.42 -29.79
C GLY A 26 0.83 -7.73 -29.58
N LEU A 27 -0.48 -7.73 -29.87
CA LEU A 27 -1.32 -8.92 -29.89
C LEU A 27 -2.19 -8.94 -31.15
N THR A 28 -1.73 -9.62 -32.19
CA THR A 28 -2.53 -9.83 -33.40
C THR A 28 -3.63 -10.87 -33.16
N PRO A 29 -4.74 -10.84 -33.91
CA PRO A 29 -5.82 -11.83 -33.77
C PRO A 29 -5.32 -13.27 -33.93
N GLU A 30 -4.44 -13.52 -34.88
CA GLU A 30 -3.87 -14.85 -35.13
C GLU A 30 -3.01 -15.32 -33.96
N ARG A 31 -2.22 -14.41 -33.38
CA ARG A 31 -1.38 -14.69 -32.21
C ARG A 31 -2.22 -14.92 -30.97
N GLU A 32 -3.29 -14.14 -30.77
CA GLU A 32 -4.24 -14.32 -29.68
C GLU A 32 -4.90 -15.70 -29.73
N ILE A 33 -5.40 -16.10 -30.89
CA ILE A 33 -5.99 -17.44 -31.09
C ILE A 33 -4.97 -18.53 -30.79
N GLU A 34 -3.72 -18.36 -31.23
CA GLU A 34 -2.65 -19.32 -30.96
C GLU A 34 -2.36 -19.45 -29.46
N LEU A 35 -2.19 -18.32 -28.77
CA LEU A 35 -1.89 -18.28 -27.33
C LEU A 35 -3.05 -18.82 -26.50
N LEU A 36 -4.30 -18.46 -26.83
CA LEU A 36 -5.49 -19.03 -26.19
C LEU A 36 -5.54 -20.55 -26.35
N ARG A 37 -5.20 -21.08 -27.53
CA ARG A 37 -5.19 -22.52 -27.79
C ARG A 37 -4.11 -23.27 -26.99
N ARG A 38 -2.92 -22.67 -26.84
CA ARG A 38 -1.77 -23.32 -26.16
C ARG A 38 -1.81 -23.13 -24.65
N GLU A 39 -1.99 -21.89 -24.22
CA GLU A 39 -1.76 -21.42 -22.85
C GLU A 39 -3.05 -21.07 -22.12
N GLY A 40 -4.15 -20.78 -22.84
CA GLY A 40 -5.43 -20.44 -22.25
C GLY A 40 -6.00 -21.57 -21.38
N ARG A 41 -6.43 -21.22 -20.16
CA ARG A 41 -7.09 -22.14 -19.21
C ARG A 41 -8.23 -21.40 -18.52
N ALA A 42 -9.09 -22.15 -17.81
CA ALA A 42 -10.04 -21.53 -16.89
C ALA A 42 -9.27 -20.61 -15.93
N TRP A 43 -9.67 -19.33 -15.86
CA TRP A 43 -9.06 -18.29 -15.02
C TRP A 43 -7.63 -17.86 -15.40
N ASN A 44 -7.13 -18.27 -16.57
CA ASN A 44 -5.87 -17.77 -17.12
C ASN A 44 -6.03 -17.48 -18.62
N MET A 45 -6.17 -16.19 -18.94
CA MET A 45 -6.35 -15.69 -20.30
C MET A 45 -5.06 -15.05 -20.82
N VAL A 46 -5.01 -14.74 -22.12
CA VAL A 46 -3.89 -14.00 -22.70
C VAL A 46 -3.74 -12.65 -22.00
N HIS A 47 -2.51 -12.33 -21.62
CA HIS A 47 -2.10 -11.15 -20.85
C HIS A 47 -0.67 -10.75 -21.24
N ALA A 48 -0.14 -9.65 -20.69
CA ALA A 48 1.19 -9.18 -21.05
C ALA A 48 2.29 -10.22 -20.75
N GLY A 49 2.14 -11.02 -19.69
CA GLY A 49 3.07 -12.10 -19.34
C GLY A 49 3.16 -13.21 -20.39
N THR A 50 2.04 -13.60 -21.02
CA THR A 50 2.04 -14.55 -22.16
C THR A 50 2.72 -13.98 -23.41
N LEU A 51 2.97 -12.67 -23.44
CA LEU A 51 3.68 -11.96 -24.49
C LEU A 51 5.14 -11.64 -24.11
N GLY A 52 5.63 -12.23 -23.02
CA GLY A 52 7.01 -12.10 -22.56
C GLY A 52 7.29 -10.85 -21.70
N VAL A 53 6.26 -10.10 -21.30
CA VAL A 53 6.44 -8.99 -20.36
C VAL A 53 6.67 -9.53 -18.96
N ASP A 54 7.81 -9.18 -18.36
CA ASP A 54 8.11 -9.53 -16.99
C ASP A 54 7.16 -8.82 -16.01
N ASN A 55 6.76 -9.51 -14.93
CA ASN A 55 5.83 -8.93 -13.94
C ASN A 55 6.41 -7.68 -13.27
N ASP A 56 7.73 -7.59 -13.12
CA ASP A 56 8.42 -6.42 -12.54
C ASP A 56 8.21 -5.17 -13.38
N ALA A 57 7.93 -5.31 -14.68
CA ALA A 57 7.62 -4.19 -15.55
C ALA A 57 6.34 -3.47 -15.10
N THR A 58 5.39 -4.17 -14.48
CA THR A 58 4.13 -3.57 -13.99
C THR A 58 4.30 -2.65 -12.79
N ILE A 59 5.41 -2.80 -12.04
CA ILE A 59 5.77 -1.92 -10.93
C ILE A 59 6.55 -0.70 -11.43
N ARG A 60 7.39 -0.90 -12.46
CA ARG A 60 8.32 0.12 -12.96
C ARG A 60 7.72 1.02 -14.03
N HIS A 61 6.83 0.49 -14.86
CA HIS A 61 6.30 1.13 -16.05
C HIS A 61 4.81 0.87 -16.24
N ARG A 62 4.18 1.69 -17.09
CA ARG A 62 2.86 1.36 -17.63
C ARG A 62 3.01 0.19 -18.59
N VAL A 63 2.07 -0.76 -18.54
CA VAL A 63 2.05 -1.91 -19.45
C VAL A 63 0.77 -1.88 -20.26
N ALA A 64 0.91 -1.94 -21.58
CA ALA A 64 -0.22 -1.94 -22.50
C ALA A 64 -0.11 -3.08 -23.52
N ILE A 65 -1.26 -3.63 -23.90
CA ILE A 65 -1.38 -4.56 -25.02
C ILE A 65 -2.03 -3.81 -26.17
N ARG A 66 -1.33 -3.72 -27.31
CA ARG A 66 -1.91 -3.22 -28.56
C ARG A 66 -2.52 -4.40 -29.32
N ALA A 67 -3.83 -4.55 -29.20
CA ALA A 67 -4.58 -5.65 -29.80
C ALA A 67 -5.05 -5.33 -31.24
N GLY A 68 -5.26 -6.36 -32.04
CA GLY A 68 -5.79 -6.26 -33.41
C GLY A 68 -4.70 -6.13 -34.47
N VAL A 69 -5.08 -5.65 -35.67
CA VAL A 69 -4.16 -5.47 -36.80
C VAL A 69 -3.01 -4.51 -36.48
N ASP A 70 -3.25 -3.56 -35.59
CA ASP A 70 -2.23 -2.61 -35.12
C ASP A 70 -1.19 -3.25 -34.18
N GLY A 71 -1.42 -4.49 -33.74
CA GLY A 71 -0.49 -5.27 -32.92
C GLY A 71 0.79 -5.63 -33.66
N GLU A 72 0.79 -5.67 -35.00
CA GLU A 72 2.00 -5.92 -35.80
C GLU A 72 3.05 -4.80 -35.64
N ASN A 73 2.62 -3.59 -35.27
CA ASN A 73 3.48 -2.41 -35.14
C ASN A 73 3.97 -2.16 -33.70
N ALA A 74 3.66 -3.04 -32.74
CA ALA A 74 4.15 -2.93 -31.37
C ALA A 74 5.31 -3.92 -31.16
N GLY A 75 6.52 -3.37 -30.97
CA GLY A 75 7.74 -4.15 -30.74
C GLY A 75 7.90 -4.58 -29.29
N HIS A 76 8.54 -5.74 -29.10
CA HIS A 76 8.86 -6.33 -27.80
C HIS A 76 10.21 -5.83 -27.22
N ASP A 77 10.99 -5.12 -28.04
CA ASP A 77 12.42 -4.88 -27.82
C ASP A 77 12.77 -3.96 -26.64
N ASP A 78 11.80 -3.20 -26.11
CA ASP A 78 12.02 -2.28 -24.97
C ASP A 78 11.52 -2.85 -23.63
N THR A 79 11.19 -4.15 -23.55
CA THR A 79 10.78 -4.76 -22.27
C THR A 79 11.99 -4.81 -21.33
N PRO A 80 11.96 -4.13 -20.18
CA PRO A 80 13.10 -4.14 -19.27
C PRO A 80 13.29 -5.53 -18.69
N ALA A 81 14.55 -5.97 -18.57
CA ALA A 81 14.89 -7.21 -17.88
C ALA A 81 14.37 -7.20 -16.42
N ALA A 82 14.16 -8.39 -15.86
CA ALA A 82 13.87 -8.58 -14.45
C ALA A 82 14.89 -7.82 -13.60
N ALA A 83 14.42 -7.14 -12.56
CA ALA A 83 15.30 -6.35 -11.70
C ALA A 83 15.77 -7.17 -10.51
N GLU A 84 17.01 -6.94 -10.07
CA GLU A 84 17.52 -7.55 -8.84
C GLU A 84 17.15 -6.66 -7.63
N GLY A 85 16.61 -7.27 -6.58
CA GLY A 85 16.31 -6.59 -5.32
C GLY A 85 14.98 -5.83 -5.30
N SER A 86 14.96 -4.66 -4.67
CA SER A 86 13.75 -3.84 -4.54
C SER A 86 13.37 -3.18 -5.86
N LEU A 87 12.09 -3.28 -6.23
CA LEU A 87 11.52 -2.65 -7.41
C LEU A 87 10.98 -1.27 -7.05
N GLN A 88 11.52 -0.21 -7.65
CA GLN A 88 11.01 1.14 -7.50
C GLN A 88 10.32 1.61 -8.78
N SER A 89 9.18 2.29 -8.67
CA SER A 89 8.57 2.97 -9.81
C SER A 89 9.50 4.06 -10.35
N ASP A 90 9.45 4.33 -11.65
CA ASP A 90 10.26 5.40 -12.26
C ASP A 90 9.94 6.81 -11.70
N THR A 91 8.74 7.00 -11.16
CA THR A 91 8.33 8.21 -10.42
C THR A 91 8.91 8.32 -9.02
N GLY A 92 9.52 7.25 -8.49
CA GLY A 92 10.08 7.14 -7.14
C GLY A 92 9.07 6.95 -6.01
N GLY A 93 7.78 7.17 -6.27
CA GLY A 93 6.75 7.22 -5.23
C GLY A 93 6.24 5.86 -4.73
N PHE A 94 6.59 4.77 -5.40
CA PHE A 94 6.23 3.40 -5.01
C PHE A 94 7.47 2.51 -5.02
N THR A 95 7.61 1.68 -3.98
CA THR A 95 8.65 0.65 -3.90
C THR A 95 8.02 -0.67 -3.45
N TRP A 96 8.33 -1.75 -4.16
CA TRP A 96 8.15 -3.12 -3.72
C TRP A 96 9.51 -3.68 -3.31
N ASP A 97 9.70 -3.93 -2.02
CA ASP A 97 10.91 -4.55 -1.49
C ASP A 97 10.59 -5.98 -1.04
N ALA A 98 11.09 -6.95 -1.79
CA ALA A 98 11.06 -8.37 -1.47
C ALA A 98 12.47 -8.98 -1.51
N ALA A 99 13.51 -8.18 -1.24
CA ALA A 99 14.89 -8.64 -1.29
C ALA A 99 15.23 -9.64 -0.16
N THR A 100 14.47 -9.61 0.93
CA THR A 100 14.65 -10.47 2.10
C THR A 100 13.36 -11.23 2.39
N GLU A 101 13.45 -12.56 2.39
CA GLU A 101 12.32 -13.45 2.73
C GLU A 101 11.77 -13.15 4.13
N GLY A 102 10.45 -13.00 4.23
CA GLY A 102 9.75 -12.66 5.46
C GLY A 102 9.87 -11.18 5.88
N ARG A 103 10.38 -10.32 4.98
CA ARG A 103 10.46 -8.85 5.14
C ARG A 103 9.89 -8.10 3.93
N GLU A 104 9.02 -8.79 3.18
CA GLU A 104 8.39 -8.26 1.98
C GLU A 104 7.44 -7.12 2.32
N ARG A 105 7.56 -6.01 1.61
CA ARG A 105 6.80 -4.79 1.89
C ARG A 105 6.68 -3.87 0.68
N VAL A 106 5.59 -3.12 0.69
CA VAL A 106 5.34 -1.96 -0.15
C VAL A 106 5.63 -0.70 0.67
N VAL A 107 6.36 0.24 0.07
CA VAL A 107 6.56 1.60 0.58
C VAL A 107 6.00 2.58 -0.43
N ILE A 108 5.17 3.51 0.05
CA ILE A 108 4.66 4.63 -0.74
C ILE A 108 5.20 5.91 -0.13
N ASP A 109 5.89 6.71 -0.95
CA ASP A 109 6.44 8.01 -0.55
C ASP A 109 6.07 9.08 -1.58
N THR A 110 4.92 9.72 -1.36
CA THR A 110 4.42 10.81 -2.21
C THR A 110 4.25 12.08 -1.38
N PRO A 111 4.18 13.28 -1.99
CA PRO A 111 4.01 14.52 -1.22
C PRO A 111 2.79 14.52 -0.28
N ARG A 112 1.72 13.79 -0.64
CA ARG A 112 0.44 13.80 0.07
C ARG A 112 0.07 12.49 0.77
N THR A 113 0.66 11.37 0.38
CA THR A 113 0.40 10.07 0.99
C THR A 113 1.71 9.32 1.24
N LYS A 114 1.87 8.84 2.48
CA LYS A 114 2.92 7.90 2.88
C LYS A 114 2.28 6.58 3.26
N ALA A 115 2.90 5.46 2.92
CA ALA A 115 2.43 4.17 3.39
C ALA A 115 3.58 3.17 3.56
N VAL A 116 3.40 2.29 4.53
CA VAL A 116 4.24 1.10 4.73
C VAL A 116 3.28 -0.08 4.92
N ILE A 117 3.42 -1.09 4.06
CA ILE A 117 2.48 -2.22 3.98
C ILE A 117 3.28 -3.51 3.83
N GLY A 118 3.24 -4.42 4.78
CA GLY A 118 4.06 -5.62 4.71
C GLY A 118 4.58 -6.09 6.05
N PHE A 119 5.62 -6.91 6.01
CA PHE A 119 6.32 -7.41 7.20
C PHE A 119 7.30 -6.37 7.75
N THR A 120 6.78 -5.46 8.59
CA THR A 120 7.44 -4.17 8.88
C THR A 120 7.72 -3.93 10.35
N ASP A 121 7.38 -4.89 11.22
CA ASP A 121 7.61 -4.80 12.65
C ASP A 121 9.08 -4.47 12.95
N GLY A 122 9.28 -3.45 13.81
CA GLY A 122 10.58 -3.04 14.32
C GLY A 122 11.43 -2.20 13.36
N ASP A 123 10.99 -1.99 12.12
CA ASP A 123 11.68 -1.13 11.16
C ASP A 123 11.37 0.36 11.37
N VAL A 124 12.21 1.20 10.78
CA VAL A 124 12.04 2.66 10.72
C VAL A 124 12.02 3.08 9.27
N PHE A 125 10.96 3.79 8.88
CA PHE A 125 10.77 4.29 7.51
C PHE A 125 10.80 5.82 7.53
N GLU A 126 11.86 6.40 6.97
CA GLU A 126 12.01 7.84 6.80
C GLU A 126 11.51 8.26 5.41
N LEU A 127 10.30 8.83 5.35
CA LEU A 127 9.57 9.13 4.12
C LEU A 127 9.49 10.66 3.94
N GLY A 128 10.66 11.30 3.92
CA GLY A 128 10.82 12.75 3.92
C GLY A 128 10.39 13.38 5.25
N ALA A 129 9.31 14.18 5.22
CA ALA A 129 8.80 14.90 6.40
C ALA A 129 8.01 14.00 7.38
N VAL A 130 7.86 12.71 7.09
CA VAL A 130 7.14 11.75 7.95
C VAL A 130 8.05 10.57 8.23
N THR A 131 8.13 10.16 9.50
CA THR A 131 8.76 8.90 9.90
C THR A 131 7.70 7.96 10.44
N ILE A 132 7.67 6.72 9.97
CA ILE A 132 6.77 5.67 10.45
C ILE A 132 7.63 4.57 11.10
N ARG A 133 7.31 4.20 12.34
CA ARG A 133 7.93 3.07 13.05
C ARG A 133 6.84 2.10 13.48
N PRO A 134 6.59 1.03 12.72
CA PRO A 134 5.63 -0.01 13.10
C PRO A 134 6.06 -0.72 14.39
N GLY A 135 5.11 -0.90 15.30
CA GLY A 135 5.29 -1.70 16.51
C GLY A 135 5.10 -3.19 16.24
N ALA A 136 5.09 -3.99 17.30
CA ALA A 136 4.87 -5.43 17.19
C ALA A 136 3.40 -5.77 16.91
N THR A 137 3.15 -6.62 15.91
CA THR A 137 1.84 -7.11 15.50
C THR A 137 1.76 -8.63 15.62
N ARG A 138 0.55 -9.20 15.57
CA ARG A 138 0.33 -10.66 15.67
C ARG A 138 1.04 -11.47 14.59
N GLN A 139 1.18 -10.89 13.40
CA GLN A 139 1.72 -11.59 12.22
C GLN A 139 3.06 -11.02 11.75
N GLY A 140 3.63 -10.03 12.46
CA GLY A 140 4.76 -9.28 11.94
C GLY A 140 4.40 -8.36 10.77
N TRP A 141 3.11 -8.23 10.45
CA TRP A 141 2.57 -7.61 9.25
C TRP A 141 1.60 -6.48 9.60
N SER A 142 1.76 -5.34 8.94
CA SER A 142 0.86 -4.20 9.11
C SER A 142 0.61 -3.43 7.81
N THR A 143 -0.48 -2.67 7.80
CA THR A 143 -0.72 -1.57 6.87
C THR A 143 -0.81 -0.29 7.68
N ILE A 144 0.12 0.62 7.45
CA ILE A 144 0.11 1.96 8.04
C ILE A 144 0.13 2.98 6.90
N THR A 145 -0.90 3.81 6.83
CA THR A 145 -1.01 4.88 5.84
C THR A 145 -1.15 6.22 6.53
N VAL A 146 -0.51 7.26 6.00
CA VAL A 146 -0.55 8.65 6.48
C VAL A 146 -0.86 9.52 5.27
N THR A 147 -2.09 10.05 5.21
CA THR A 147 -2.66 10.67 4.01
C THR A 147 -3.14 12.08 4.33
N LEU A 148 -2.59 13.10 3.68
CA LEU A 148 -3.12 14.47 3.74
C LEU A 148 -4.49 14.50 3.09
N MET A 149 -5.54 14.70 3.87
CA MET A 149 -6.90 14.95 3.38
C MET A 149 -7.03 16.41 2.90
N GLU A 150 -6.34 17.33 3.57
CA GLU A 150 -6.25 18.75 3.21
C GLU A 150 -4.82 19.28 3.36
N GLY A 151 -4.46 20.26 2.54
CA GLY A 151 -3.09 20.77 2.42
C GLY A 151 -2.34 20.17 1.23
N GLU A 152 -1.20 20.77 0.91
CA GLU A 152 -0.39 20.45 -0.29
C GLU A 152 0.75 19.47 0.00
N GLN A 153 1.36 19.57 1.18
CA GLN A 153 2.52 18.76 1.58
C GLN A 153 2.66 18.67 3.10
N PHE A 154 3.31 17.60 3.58
CA PHE A 154 3.68 17.48 4.99
C PHE A 154 4.65 18.60 5.39
N GLY A 155 4.47 19.17 6.58
CA GLY A 155 5.21 20.36 7.03
C GLY A 155 4.39 21.66 6.99
N GLY A 156 3.40 21.72 6.09
CA GLY A 156 2.43 22.81 6.01
C GLY A 156 1.19 22.57 6.87
N ALA A 157 0.33 23.59 6.97
CA ALA A 157 -0.98 23.46 7.59
C ALA A 157 -1.86 22.50 6.77
N GLY A 158 -2.66 21.68 7.46
CA GLY A 158 -3.48 20.68 6.80
C GLY A 158 -4.12 19.69 7.76
N ARG A 159 -4.92 18.78 7.20
CA ARG A 159 -5.56 17.68 7.92
C ARG A 159 -5.08 16.35 7.34
N VAL A 160 -4.63 15.46 8.20
CA VAL A 160 -4.06 14.16 7.85
C VAL A 160 -4.95 13.07 8.44
N LEU A 161 -5.25 12.04 7.66
CA LEU A 161 -5.83 10.80 8.11
C LEU A 161 -4.73 9.74 8.22
N ILE A 162 -4.63 9.09 9.37
CA ILE A 162 -3.79 7.92 9.57
C ILE A 162 -4.69 6.70 9.72
N ALA A 163 -4.38 5.63 9.00
CA ALA A 163 -4.98 4.32 9.22
C ALA A 163 -3.89 3.30 9.56
N ALA A 164 -4.08 2.53 10.63
CA ALA A 164 -3.13 1.51 11.10
C ALA A 164 -3.87 0.20 11.40
N THR A 165 -3.62 -0.83 10.58
CA THR A 165 -4.31 -2.13 10.67
C THR A 165 -3.33 -3.28 10.56
N GLY A 166 -3.51 -4.32 11.36
CA GLY A 166 -2.78 -5.59 11.29
C GLY A 166 -3.70 -6.74 10.83
N ASP A 167 -3.65 -7.83 11.57
CA ASP A 167 -4.44 -9.04 11.35
C ASP A 167 -5.95 -8.77 11.24
N VAL A 168 -6.63 -9.46 10.33
CA VAL A 168 -8.08 -9.36 10.13
C VAL A 168 -8.67 -10.75 10.09
N GLU A 169 -9.65 -10.99 10.96
CA GLU A 169 -10.34 -12.27 11.05
C GLU A 169 -11.81 -12.07 11.41
N ASN A 170 -12.66 -13.06 11.15
CA ASN A 170 -13.96 -13.10 11.81
C ASN A 170 -13.81 -13.71 13.19
N THR A 171 -14.77 -13.42 14.08
CA THR A 171 -14.83 -14.07 15.38
C THR A 171 -14.90 -15.59 15.19
N SER A 172 -14.02 -16.34 15.86
CA SER A 172 -13.90 -17.80 15.73
C SER A 172 -13.54 -18.32 14.33
N MET A 173 -12.93 -17.49 13.47
CA MET A 173 -12.34 -17.96 12.21
C MET A 173 -11.20 -18.95 12.49
N GLY A 174 -11.08 -19.99 11.66
CA GLY A 174 -10.10 -21.05 11.87
C GLY A 174 -9.41 -21.52 10.60
N TRP A 175 -8.08 -21.56 10.62
CA TRP A 175 -7.30 -22.19 9.57
C TRP A 175 -7.57 -23.69 9.50
N LYS A 176 -7.55 -24.25 8.29
CA LYS A 176 -7.68 -25.70 8.09
C LYS A 176 -6.51 -26.48 8.70
N ASP A 177 -5.31 -25.90 8.64
CA ASP A 177 -4.07 -26.48 9.13
C ASP A 177 -3.00 -25.39 9.39
N ALA A 178 -1.81 -25.82 9.84
CA ALA A 178 -0.72 -24.95 10.23
C ALA A 178 -0.11 -24.13 9.07
N THR A 179 -0.38 -24.48 7.80
CA THR A 179 0.13 -23.72 6.65
C THR A 179 -0.63 -22.42 6.40
N ARG A 180 -1.82 -22.25 7.02
CA ARG A 180 -2.64 -21.04 6.94
C ARG A 180 -2.97 -20.58 5.51
N THR A 181 -3.14 -21.52 4.59
CA THR A 181 -3.45 -21.24 3.17
C THR A 181 -4.95 -21.18 2.88
N SER A 182 -5.80 -21.71 3.77
CA SER A 182 -7.26 -21.68 3.61
C SER A 182 -7.98 -21.91 4.94
N VAL A 183 -9.14 -21.26 5.11
CA VAL A 183 -10.09 -21.53 6.22
C VAL A 183 -11.14 -22.58 5.86
N GLY A 184 -11.21 -23.02 4.59
CA GLY A 184 -12.20 -23.98 4.11
C GLY A 184 -13.64 -23.52 4.38
N ARG A 185 -14.31 -24.15 5.35
CA ARG A 185 -15.68 -23.79 5.80
C ARG A 185 -15.69 -23.06 7.14
N ASN A 186 -14.54 -22.89 7.79
CA ASN A 186 -14.40 -22.33 9.14
C ASN A 186 -14.26 -20.81 9.09
N TRP A 187 -15.21 -20.15 8.42
CA TRP A 187 -15.21 -18.71 8.20
C TRP A 187 -15.49 -17.88 9.47
N GLY A 188 -15.82 -18.53 10.59
CA GLY A 188 -16.24 -17.86 11.81
C GLY A 188 -17.60 -17.17 11.66
N GLU A 189 -17.83 -16.18 12.50
CA GLU A 189 -19.06 -15.41 12.57
C GLU A 189 -18.79 -13.91 12.81
N ALA A 190 -19.84 -13.10 12.67
CA ALA A 190 -19.75 -11.68 13.00
C ALA A 190 -19.52 -11.48 14.51
N PRO A 191 -18.83 -10.40 14.92
CA PRO A 191 -18.24 -9.37 14.07
C PRO A 191 -16.88 -9.79 13.47
N SER A 192 -16.49 -9.11 12.40
CA SER A 192 -15.09 -9.09 11.96
C SER A 192 -14.24 -8.29 12.96
N LEU A 193 -13.06 -8.80 13.24
CA LEU A 193 -12.06 -8.24 14.14
C LEU A 193 -10.90 -7.73 13.30
N VAL A 194 -10.36 -6.58 13.68
CA VAL A 194 -9.18 -5.99 13.06
C VAL A 194 -8.21 -5.61 14.17
N GLU A 195 -6.97 -6.05 14.05
CA GLU A 195 -5.88 -5.62 14.91
C GLU A 195 -5.58 -4.14 14.67
N ALA A 196 -5.69 -3.31 15.70
CA ALA A 196 -5.19 -1.94 15.69
C ALA A 196 -3.66 -1.98 15.82
N ALA A 197 -2.96 -1.91 14.68
CA ALA A 197 -1.50 -2.06 14.65
C ALA A 197 -0.84 -0.91 15.46
N PRO A 198 -0.02 -1.23 16.49
CA PRO A 198 0.73 -0.21 17.19
C PRO A 198 1.79 0.39 16.25
N ALA A 199 2.00 1.69 16.34
CA ALA A 199 3.03 2.38 15.57
C ALA A 199 3.34 3.73 16.20
N SER A 200 4.52 4.27 15.89
CA SER A 200 4.79 5.69 16.10
C SER A 200 4.90 6.40 14.77
N VAL A 201 4.31 7.59 14.69
CA VAL A 201 4.36 8.45 13.51
C VAL A 201 4.91 9.81 13.93
N ALA A 202 6.04 10.20 13.35
CA ALA A 202 6.62 11.52 13.56
C ALA A 202 6.41 12.37 12.30
N VAL A 203 6.01 13.64 12.49
CA VAL A 203 5.89 14.63 11.40
C VAL A 203 6.86 15.76 11.67
N ALA A 204 7.59 16.21 10.64
CA ALA A 204 8.61 17.25 10.72
C ALA A 204 8.02 18.67 10.88
N VAL A 205 7.26 18.86 11.94
CA VAL A 205 6.71 20.13 12.44
C VAL A 205 6.80 20.14 13.96
N ASP A 206 6.81 21.32 14.56
CA ASP A 206 6.76 21.45 16.01
C ASP A 206 5.48 20.81 16.58
N SER A 207 5.61 20.10 17.70
CA SER A 207 4.49 19.47 18.41
C SER A 207 3.39 20.48 18.79
N GLU A 208 3.72 21.73 19.08
CA GLU A 208 2.75 22.78 19.42
C GLU A 208 1.84 23.16 18.24
N ARG A 209 2.27 22.87 17.00
CA ARG A 209 1.46 23.09 15.79
C ARG A 209 0.51 21.94 15.51
N VAL A 210 0.56 20.86 16.29
CA VAL A 210 -0.14 19.62 15.99
C VAL A 210 -1.16 19.29 17.07
N SER A 211 -2.36 18.97 16.64
CA SER A 211 -3.39 18.35 17.47
C SER A 211 -3.83 17.06 16.79
N ALA A 212 -4.14 16.04 17.57
CA ALA A 212 -4.45 14.72 17.03
C ALA A 212 -5.56 14.02 17.79
N TRP A 213 -6.35 13.20 17.11
CA TRP A 213 -7.51 12.52 17.68
C TRP A 213 -7.63 11.10 17.15
N ALA A 214 -7.98 10.17 18.04
CA ALA A 214 -8.54 8.88 17.68
C ALA A 214 -9.95 9.11 17.14
N LEU A 215 -10.28 8.46 16.02
CA LEU A 215 -11.60 8.57 15.40
C LEU A 215 -12.49 7.40 15.79
N ASP A 216 -13.79 7.61 15.89
CA ASP A 216 -14.77 6.54 16.04
C ASP A 216 -15.07 5.83 14.70
N GLU A 217 -15.97 4.84 14.72
CA GLU A 217 -16.34 4.08 13.52
C GLU A 217 -17.03 4.92 12.42
N ARG A 218 -17.41 6.15 12.72
CA ARG A 218 -18.05 7.11 11.82
C ARG A 218 -17.06 8.14 11.28
N GLY A 219 -15.80 8.11 11.74
CA GLY A 219 -14.78 9.09 11.40
C GLY A 219 -14.89 10.39 12.19
N GLN A 220 -15.59 10.40 13.33
CA GLN A 220 -15.69 11.56 14.21
C GLN A 220 -14.60 11.53 15.28
N ARG A 221 -14.07 12.69 15.67
CA ARG A 221 -13.08 12.81 16.76
C ARG A 221 -13.70 12.26 18.06
N ALA A 222 -13.05 11.27 18.67
CA ALA A 222 -13.52 10.63 19.90
C ALA A 222 -12.63 10.97 21.11
N GLU A 223 -11.34 10.69 21.01
CA GLU A 223 -10.35 10.92 22.07
C GLU A 223 -9.16 11.69 21.51
N GLU A 224 -8.69 12.71 22.23
CA GLU A 224 -7.51 13.49 21.84
C GLU A 224 -6.21 12.75 22.23
N LEU A 225 -5.24 12.72 21.31
CA LEU A 225 -3.93 12.12 21.52
C LEU A 225 -2.98 13.16 22.12
N GLN A 226 -2.13 12.70 23.04
CA GLN A 226 -0.95 13.48 23.40
C GLN A 226 0.04 13.49 22.24
N VAL A 227 0.45 14.68 21.83
CA VAL A 227 1.49 14.88 20.82
C VAL A 227 2.79 15.23 21.56
N ALA A 228 3.77 14.32 21.49
CA ALA A 228 5.07 14.54 22.09
C ALA A 228 6.00 15.29 21.12
N SER A 229 7.06 15.89 21.67
CA SER A 229 8.17 16.42 20.88
C SER A 229 9.30 15.37 20.85
N ASP A 230 9.80 15.04 19.66
CA ASP A 230 10.96 14.17 19.43
C ASP A 230 11.89 14.85 18.42
N ASP A 231 13.01 15.41 18.89
CA ASP A 231 13.98 16.14 18.04
C ASP A 231 13.35 17.21 17.14
N GLY A 232 12.44 18.01 17.70
CA GLY A 232 11.72 19.06 16.96
C GLY A 232 10.64 18.54 15.99
N ARG A 233 10.28 17.26 16.08
CA ARG A 233 9.17 16.63 15.34
C ARG A 233 8.00 16.35 16.27
N ALA A 234 6.79 16.47 15.75
CA ALA A 234 5.56 16.07 16.41
C ALA A 234 5.44 14.54 16.34
N LEU A 235 5.47 13.89 17.50
CA LEU A 235 5.42 12.44 17.63
C LEU A 235 4.06 11.97 18.16
N LEU A 236 3.42 11.08 17.41
CA LEU A 236 2.19 10.41 17.78
C LEU A 236 2.48 8.94 18.09
N GLN A 237 1.83 8.42 19.14
CA GLN A 237 1.82 7.00 19.46
C GLN A 237 0.44 6.45 19.14
N LEU A 238 0.38 5.44 18.27
CA LEU A 238 -0.83 4.76 17.83
C LEU A 238 -0.88 3.37 18.46
N GLY A 239 -2.08 2.84 18.66
CA GLY A 239 -2.21 1.42 19.00
C GLY A 239 -3.45 1.06 19.83
N PRO A 240 -3.43 -0.14 20.47
CA PRO A 240 -4.58 -0.73 21.13
C PRO A 240 -5.32 0.11 22.19
N PRO A 241 -4.66 0.99 22.98
CA PRO A 241 -5.36 1.78 24.00
C PRO A 241 -6.50 2.64 23.45
N TYR A 242 -6.37 3.16 22.22
CA TYR A 242 -7.36 4.03 21.59
C TYR A 242 -8.56 3.30 20.97
N ARG A 243 -8.49 1.96 20.86
CA ARG A 243 -9.56 1.11 20.30
C ARG A 243 -10.09 1.59 18.94
N THR A 244 -9.22 2.13 18.11
CA THR A 244 -9.54 2.64 16.78
C THR A 244 -8.55 2.14 15.73
N LEU A 245 -8.98 2.20 14.48
CA LEU A 245 -8.15 1.97 13.30
C LEU A 245 -7.72 3.28 12.63
N TRP A 246 -8.33 4.41 13.01
CA TRP A 246 -8.15 5.69 12.36
C TRP A 246 -7.81 6.82 13.33
N TYR A 247 -6.94 7.71 12.88
CA TYR A 247 -6.56 8.90 13.61
C TYR A 247 -6.61 10.11 12.67
N GLU A 248 -7.05 11.25 13.19
CA GLU A 248 -6.92 12.53 12.51
C GLU A 248 -5.79 13.34 13.14
N VAL A 249 -4.99 13.99 12.31
CA VAL A 249 -3.96 14.96 12.73
C VAL A 249 -4.22 16.29 12.04
N GLU A 250 -4.33 17.34 12.83
CA GLU A 250 -4.44 18.72 12.36
C GLU A 250 -3.11 19.43 12.58
N ILE A 251 -2.56 19.99 11.51
CA ILE A 251 -1.33 20.79 11.52
C ILE A 251 -1.73 22.25 11.27
N ARG A 252 -1.32 23.16 12.14
CA ARG A 252 -1.62 24.60 12.08
C ARG A 252 -0.46 25.42 11.53
#